data_AF-A0A519SDQ3-F1
#
_entry.id   AF-A0A519SDQ3-F1
#
_cell.length_a   1.000
_cell.length_b   1.000
_cell.length_c   1.000
_cell.angle_alpha   90.00
_cell.angle_beta   90.00
_cell.angle_gamma   90.00
#
_symmetry.space_group_name_H-M   'P 1'
#
loop_
_entity.id
_entity.type
_entity.pdbx_description
1 polymer ?
#
loop_
_entity_poly.entity_id
_entity_poly.type
_entity_poly.pdbx_seq_one_letter_code
_entity_poly.pdbx_strand_id
1 'polypeptide(L)' 'MYSGKGFRTYFNLKYNLAKKLNIWTRYAMFIYKDVETVGSYLDEIQGNKKSEVKIQLRYQF' A
#
# COMPACT_ATOMS: atom_id res chain seq x y z
N MET A 1 -5.67 -22.05 -11.02
CA MET A 1 -5.01 -21.65 -9.75
C MET A 1 -3.76 -20.85 -10.10
N TYR A 2 -3.88 -19.53 -10.31
CA TYR A 2 -2.70 -18.69 -10.53
C TYR A 2 -2.13 -18.32 -9.16
N SER A 3 -1.21 -19.16 -8.67
CA SER A 3 -0.30 -18.80 -7.59
C SER A 3 0.71 -17.80 -8.14
N GLY A 4 0.27 -16.56 -8.36
CA GLY A 4 1.15 -15.46 -8.72
C GLY A 4 2.18 -15.29 -7.63
N LYS A 5 3.44 -15.64 -7.92
CA LYS A 5 4.56 -15.41 -7.03
C LYS A 5 4.80 -13.91 -7.02
N GLY A 6 4.57 -13.24 -5.90
CA GLY A 6 4.76 -11.82 -5.77
C GLY A 6 5.26 -11.45 -4.38
N PHE A 7 5.97 -10.33 -4.28
CA PHE A 7 6.36 -9.72 -3.02
C PHE A 7 5.33 -8.66 -2.66
N ARG A 8 4.70 -8.80 -1.49
CA ARG A 8 3.85 -7.76 -0.91
C ARG A 8 4.53 -7.22 0.33
N THR A 9 5.13 -6.05 0.20
CA THR A 9 5.82 -5.35 1.28
C THR A 9 4.88 -4.32 1.87
N TYR A 10 4.83 -4.26 3.19
CA TYR A 10 4.08 -3.22 3.89
C TYR A 10 5.02 -2.50 4.85
N PHE A 11 5.02 -1.18 4.76
CA PHE A 11 5.68 -0.32 5.71
C PHE A 11 4.60 0.44 6.47
N ASN A 12 4.49 0.19 7.77
CA ASN A 12 3.55 0.87 8.65
C ASN A 12 4.34 1.72 9.63
N LEU A 13 4.13 3.03 9.57
CA LEU A 13 4.76 3.99 10.45
C LEU A 13 3.67 4.70 11.25
N LYS A 14 3.75 4.57 12.58
CA LYS A 14 2.92 5.31 13.54
C LYS A 14 3.77 6.40 14.15
N TYR A 15 3.32 7.64 14.05
CA TYR A 15 3.97 8.79 14.67
C TYR A 15 2.99 9.49 15.63
N ASN A 16 3.44 9.80 16.83
CA ASN A 16 2.61 10.43 17.86
C ASN A 16 3.06 11.89 17.94
N LEU A 17 2.34 12.80 17.27
CA LEU A 17 2.69 14.22 17.24
C LEU A 17 2.41 14.88 18.61
N ALA A 18 1.32 14.49 19.28
CA ALA A 18 0.95 14.98 20.61
C ALA A 18 0.14 13.92 21.36
N LYS A 19 -0.07 14.09 22.66
CA LYS A 19 -0.96 13.20 23.46
C LYS A 19 -2.35 13.02 22.82
N LYS A 20 -2.80 14.02 22.07
CA LYS A 20 -4.10 14.07 21.38
C LYS A 20 -4.01 13.84 19.87
N LEU A 21 -2.82 13.75 19.28
CA LEU A 21 -2.64 13.70 17.82
C LEU A 21 -1.74 12.53 17.42
N ASN A 22 -2.33 11.56 16.73
CA ASN A 22 -1.64 10.39 16.20
C ASN A 22 -1.72 10.41 14.68
N ILE A 23 -0.61 10.13 14.02
CA ILE A 23 -0.51 9.98 12.58
C ILE A 23 -0.10 8.55 12.27
N TRP A 24 -0.81 7.93 11.33
CA TRP A 24 -0.52 6.61 10.82
C TRP A 24 -0.28 6.73 9.33
N THR A 25 0.84 6.19 8.89
CA THR A 25 1.20 6.14 7.48
C THR A 25 1.45 4.69 7.13
N ARG A 26 0.73 4.18 6.13
CA ARG A 26 0.89 2.83 5.60
C ARG A 26 1.28 2.96 4.15
N TYR A 27 2.44 2.43 3.82
CA TYR A 27 2.93 2.30 2.46
C TYR A 27 2.94 0.82 2.09
N ALA A 28 2.04 0.43 1.19
CA ALA A 28 1.95 -0.92 0.68
C ALA A 28 2.54 -0.98 -0.73
N MET A 29 3.50 -1.86 -0.95
CA MET A 29 4.10 -2.10 -2.25
C MET A 29 3.87 -3.55 -2.65
N PHE A 30 3.32 -3.73 -3.83
CA PHE A 30 3.06 -5.03 -4.43
C PHE A 30 3.95 -5.14 -5.66
N ILE A 31 4.79 -6.16 -5.68
CA ILE A 31 5.65 -6.51 -6.80
C ILE A 31 5.22 -7.89 -7.24
N TYR A 32 4.50 -7.97 -8.35
CA TYR A 32 4.12 -9.24 -8.94
C TYR A 32 5.29 -9.74 -9.81
N LYS A 33 5.76 -10.98 -9.64
CA LYS A 33 6.60 -11.63 -10.65
C LYS A 33 5.65 -12.38 -11.58
N ASP A 34 5.92 -12.33 -12.88
CA ASP A 34 5.13 -13.01 -13.92
C ASP A 34 3.75 -12.39 -14.25
N VAL A 35 3.57 -11.09 -14.02
CA VAL A 35 2.32 -10.39 -14.38
C VAL A 35 2.67 -9.05 -15.02
N GLU A 36 2.42 -8.90 -16.32
CA GLU A 36 2.71 -7.67 -17.09
C GLU A 36 1.74 -6.53 -16.76
N THR A 37 0.54 -6.86 -16.30
CA THR A 37 -0.53 -5.91 -15.99
C THR A 37 -1.16 -6.23 -14.64
N VAL A 38 -1.27 -5.22 -13.78
CA VAL A 38 -1.90 -5.33 -12.45
C VAL A 38 -3.20 -4.54 -12.46
N GLY A 39 -4.32 -5.23 -12.69
CA GLY A 39 -5.65 -4.63 -12.78
C GLY A 39 -6.51 -5.36 -13.82
N SER A 40 -7.78 -5.02 -13.91
CA SER A 40 -8.63 -5.47 -15.02
C SER A 40 -9.51 -4.31 -15.44
N TYR A 41 -9.76 -4.18 -16.75
CA TYR A 41 -10.54 -3.11 -17.36
C TYR A 41 -9.85 -1.72 -17.25
N LEU A 42 -10.48 -0.71 -16.66
CA LEU A 42 -10.05 0.69 -16.75
C LEU A 42 -8.90 1.07 -15.77
N ASP A 43 -8.53 0.15 -14.89
CA ASP A 43 -7.48 0.29 -13.88
C ASP A 43 -6.27 -0.62 -14.15
N GLU A 44 -6.03 -0.98 -15.42
CA GLU A 44 -4.81 -1.68 -15.81
C GLU A 44 -3.60 -0.77 -15.64
N ILE A 45 -2.86 -0.99 -14.57
CA ILE A 45 -1.57 -0.34 -14.35
C ILE A 45 -0.56 -1.14 -15.18
N GLN A 46 0.00 -0.48 -16.20
CA GLN A 46 1.06 -1.02 -17.03
C GLN A 46 2.33 -1.13 -16.16
N GLY A 47 2.69 -2.36 -15.79
CA GLY A 47 3.82 -2.62 -14.91
C GLY A 47 3.47 -3.52 -13.73
N ASN A 48 4.45 -4.32 -13.34
CA ASN A 48 4.31 -5.34 -12.32
C ASN A 48 4.41 -4.79 -10.87
N LYS A 49 4.46 -3.46 -10.71
CA LYS A 49 4.68 -2.77 -9.43
C LYS A 49 3.53 -1.83 -9.12
N LYS A 50 2.80 -2.12 -8.04
CA LYS A 50 1.73 -1.27 -7.51
C LYS A 50 2.12 -0.73 -6.14
N SER A 51 2.17 0.58 -5.98
CA SER A 51 2.40 1.23 -4.68
C SER A 51 1.14 1.96 -4.23
N GLU A 52 0.70 1.70 -3.00
CA GLU A 52 -0.42 2.36 -2.35
C GLU A 52 0.08 3.05 -1.08
N VAL A 53 -0.26 4.33 -0.94
CA VAL A 53 0.08 5.11 0.26
C VAL A 53 -1.22 5.53 0.94
N LYS A 54 -1.34 5.20 2.23
CA LYS A 54 -2.46 5.57 3.08
C LYS A 54 -1.94 6.39 4.25
N ILE A 55 -2.52 7.56 4.45
CA ILE A 55 -2.23 8.44 5.57
C ILE A 55 -3.52 8.59 6.37
N GLN A 56 -3.44 8.35 7.68
CA GLN A 56 -4.56 8.53 8.61
C GLN A 56 -4.11 9.45 9.73
N LEU A 57 -4.90 10.49 9.97
CA LEU A 57 -4.71 11.40 11.08
C LEU A 57 -5.83 11.16 12.10
N ARG A 58 -5.45 10.88 13.35
CA ARG A 58 -6.37 10.68 14.45
C ARG A 58 -6.13 11.77 15.49
N TYR A 59 -7.14 12.61 15.66
CA TYR A 59 -7.21 13.59 16.72
C TYR A 59 -8.19 13.12 17.80
N GLN A 60 -7.80 13.24 19.06
CA GLN A 60 -8.57 12.78 20.21
C GLN A 60 -8.77 13.97 21.16
N PHE A 61 -10.01 14.47 21.26
CA PHE A 61 -10.36 15.67 22.02
C PHE A 61 -10.34 15.43 23.53
#